data_AF-A0A962D468-F1
#
_entry.id   AF-A0A962D468-F1
#
_cell.length_a   1.000
_cell.length_b   1.000
_cell.length_c   1.000
_cell.angle_alpha   90.00
_cell.angle_beta   90.00
_cell.angle_gamma   90.00
#
_symmetry.space_group_name_H-M   'P 1'
#
loop_
_entity.id
_entity.type
_entity.pdbx_description
1 polymer ?
#
loop_
_entity_poly.entity_id
_entity_poly.type
_entity_poly.pdbx_seq_one_letter_code
_entity_poly.pdbx_strand_id
1 'polypeptide(L)'
;ERAILEQEPRRPGATLTDPSNLRAAAQASQRGSELAELSQQLSGDLETVLLKALKKSPTERYPSVEALSKDLEAFLDGMPVSAQPDSWRYRVGKFIGRHRTAVALGSLALLGLLAGLLVSLQQAAVARQQAARAEAVGGFLLGLFEDIDPARGDAVGLRARDLLDNGARRVDLELAHDPLLQARMNAVLGRLQLATGDAAAAVPRLAQARMADGLSLSERQAAGLDQLRALTAQQRFDDARALQTDLGSLPLDEHDRARLLEASADLAAEAGQLTEAEQLGTQALQLWERLPGAHEADRARAHEVLAKVADLSDRLDQAEMHARQALALVESGYGRSHLAVARALERLANLQRRRGDLPAARTQLAEAIALAEQLLGADHANTLAMRRLDADLLEEAGELDLAAAALESVLADAERRYGRFHLSRALALNSLAAIDFRRRDLAAGAARMQEVVSIYRV
;
A
#
# COMPACT_ATOMS: atom_id res chain seq x y z
N GLU A 1 72.90 54.73 -4.49
CA GLU A 1 72.21 54.52 -5.79
C GLU A 1 72.05 53.05 -6.19
N ARG A 2 73.02 52.14 -5.99
CA ARG A 2 72.89 50.71 -6.38
C ARG A 2 71.67 49.97 -5.79
N ALA A 3 71.29 50.24 -4.54
CA ALA A 3 70.11 49.60 -3.92
C ALA A 3 68.78 49.96 -4.62
N ILE A 4 68.69 51.13 -5.28
CA ILE A 4 67.48 51.57 -5.99
C ILE A 4 67.37 50.86 -7.36
N LEU A 5 68.50 50.45 -7.95
CA LEU A 5 68.57 49.87 -9.29
C LEU A 5 68.66 48.33 -9.29
N GLU A 6 69.31 47.71 -8.29
CA GLU A 6 69.68 46.29 -8.32
C GLU A 6 68.96 45.42 -7.27
N GLN A 7 68.45 45.98 -6.17
CA GLN A 7 67.78 45.18 -5.14
C GLN A 7 66.27 45.05 -5.42
N GLU A 8 65.77 43.81 -5.41
CA GLU A 8 64.34 43.55 -5.49
C GLU A 8 63.61 44.16 -4.26
N PRO A 9 62.46 44.82 -4.48
CA PRO A 9 61.70 45.40 -3.39
C PRO A 9 61.24 44.28 -2.45
N ARG A 10 61.58 44.40 -1.16
CA ARG A 10 61.04 43.53 -0.12
C ARG A 10 59.53 43.71 -0.04
N ARG A 11 58.83 42.65 0.37
CA ARG A 11 57.38 42.68 0.62
C ARG A 11 57.05 43.80 1.62
N PRO A 12 56.16 44.75 1.27
CA PRO A 12 55.78 45.87 2.13
C PRO A 12 55.36 45.45 3.56
N GLY A 13 54.59 44.36 3.71
CA GLY A 13 54.18 43.86 5.03
C GLY A 13 55.36 43.36 5.88
N ALA A 14 56.29 42.63 5.26
CA ALA A 14 57.52 42.16 5.91
C ALA A 14 58.48 43.32 6.27
N THR A 15 58.39 44.45 5.56
CA THR A 15 59.22 45.64 5.79
C THR A 15 58.69 46.48 6.97
N LEU A 16 57.37 46.45 7.21
CA LEU A 16 56.77 47.12 8.36
C LEU A 16 56.95 46.36 9.67
N THR A 17 56.94 45.04 9.61
CA THR A 17 57.13 44.15 10.76
C THR A 17 58.59 43.88 11.09
N ASP A 18 59.53 44.42 10.32
CA ASP A 18 60.96 44.35 10.59
C ASP A 18 61.30 45.10 11.90
N PRO A 19 61.85 44.42 12.92
CA PRO A 19 62.18 45.03 14.22
C PRO A 19 63.15 46.22 14.11
N SER A 20 63.94 46.28 13.04
CA SER A 20 64.88 47.37 12.78
C SER A 20 64.20 48.65 12.24
N ASN A 21 62.92 48.58 11.85
CA ASN A 21 62.17 49.70 11.28
C ASN A 21 61.46 50.52 12.36
N LEU A 22 62.24 51.24 13.17
CA LEU A 22 61.75 52.08 14.28
C LEU A 22 60.74 53.16 13.83
N ARG A 23 60.74 53.54 12.55
CA ARG A 23 59.81 54.53 11.97
C ARG A 23 58.41 53.93 11.73
N ALA A 24 58.31 52.65 11.41
CA ALA A 24 57.03 51.97 11.20
C ALA A 24 56.20 51.93 12.49
N ALA A 25 56.85 51.67 13.63
CA ALA A 25 56.20 51.66 14.94
C ALA A 25 55.61 53.04 15.30
N ALA A 26 56.36 54.12 15.07
CA ALA A 26 55.88 55.48 15.31
C ALA A 26 54.70 55.87 14.40
N GLN A 27 54.72 55.45 13.13
CA GLN A 27 53.63 55.68 12.18
C GLN A 27 52.36 54.88 12.52
N ALA A 28 52.52 53.66 13.05
CA ALA A 28 51.41 52.85 13.55
C ALA A 28 50.70 53.53 14.73
N SER A 29 51.48 53.97 15.73
CA SER A 29 50.95 54.70 16.89
C SER A 29 50.27 56.02 16.51
N GLN A 30 50.80 56.77 15.53
CA GLN A 30 50.15 58.01 15.04
C GLN A 30 48.81 57.75 14.35
N ARG A 31 48.62 56.57 13.76
CA ARG A 31 47.37 56.17 13.09
C ARG A 31 46.40 55.45 14.02
N GLY A 32 46.75 55.30 15.30
CA GLY A 32 45.92 54.59 16.28
C GLY A 32 45.72 53.10 15.97
N SER A 33 46.70 52.47 15.31
CA SER A 33 46.62 51.07 14.86
C SER A 33 47.90 50.32 15.22
N GLU A 34 47.83 49.00 15.28
CA GLU A 34 49.00 48.16 15.54
C GLU A 34 49.81 47.88 14.27
N LEU A 35 51.11 47.61 14.41
CA LEU A 35 51.98 47.21 13.28
C LEU A 35 51.44 45.97 12.55
N ALA A 36 50.84 45.03 13.29
CA ALA A 36 50.21 43.84 12.73
C ALA A 36 49.00 44.19 11.85
N GLU A 37 48.14 45.10 12.31
CA GLU A 37 46.95 45.55 11.56
C GLU A 37 47.34 46.31 10.28
N LEU A 38 48.32 47.20 10.35
CA LEU A 38 48.82 47.90 9.15
C LEU A 38 49.47 46.94 8.16
N SER A 39 50.24 45.96 8.66
CA SER A 39 50.80 44.91 7.81
C SER A 39 49.70 44.08 7.14
N GLN A 40 48.60 43.81 7.85
CA GLN A 40 47.46 43.07 7.31
C GLN A 40 46.69 43.89 6.26
N GLN A 41 46.51 45.20 6.47
CA GLN A 41 45.89 46.11 5.50
C GLN A 41 46.73 46.26 4.21
N LEU A 42 48.05 46.19 4.33
CA LEU A 42 48.96 46.27 3.19
C LEU A 42 49.17 44.94 2.48
N SER A 43 48.70 43.83 3.04
CA SER A 43 48.82 42.50 2.46
C SER A 43 47.81 42.25 1.33
N GLY A 44 48.12 41.35 0.41
CA GLY A 44 47.22 40.96 -0.68
C GLY A 44 47.26 41.89 -1.89
N ASP A 45 46.11 42.47 -2.27
CA ASP A 45 46.00 43.23 -3.52
C ASP A 45 46.78 44.54 -3.50
N LEU A 46 46.77 45.26 -2.37
CA LEU A 46 47.56 46.49 -2.21
C LEU A 46 49.06 46.20 -2.23
N GLU A 47 49.49 45.09 -1.64
CA GLU A 47 50.87 44.61 -1.72
C GLU A 47 51.28 44.36 -3.16
N THR A 48 50.41 43.71 -3.93
CA THR A 48 50.65 43.35 -5.32
C THR A 48 50.71 44.60 -6.21
N VAL A 49 49.83 45.59 -5.96
CA VAL A 49 49.84 46.89 -6.64
C VAL A 49 51.14 47.64 -6.35
N LEU A 50 51.60 47.67 -5.09
CA LEU A 50 52.85 48.32 -4.70
C LEU A 50 54.07 47.62 -5.31
N LEU A 51 54.12 46.29 -5.27
CA LEU A 51 55.22 45.53 -5.88
C LEU A 51 55.27 45.71 -7.40
N LYS A 52 54.12 45.78 -8.08
CA LYS A 52 54.04 46.09 -9.53
C LYS A 52 54.54 47.51 -9.83
N ALA A 53 54.21 48.49 -8.99
CA ALA A 53 54.71 49.86 -9.14
C ALA A 53 56.24 49.98 -8.91
N LEU A 54 56.80 49.12 -8.04
CA LEU A 54 58.22 49.14 -7.66
C LEU A 54 59.13 48.24 -8.52
N LYS A 55 58.59 47.54 -9.53
CA LYS A 55 59.39 46.72 -10.46
C LYS A 55 60.51 47.53 -11.13
N LYS A 56 61.67 46.93 -11.42
CA LYS A 56 62.80 47.71 -11.96
C LYS A 56 62.66 48.01 -13.46
N SER A 57 62.13 47.06 -14.23
CA SER A 57 61.87 47.27 -15.65
C SER A 57 60.65 48.20 -15.88
N PRO A 58 60.77 49.29 -16.65
CA PRO A 58 59.65 50.16 -16.98
C PRO A 58 58.50 49.44 -17.69
N THR A 59 58.79 48.40 -18.47
CA THR A 59 57.79 47.62 -19.20
C THR A 59 56.92 46.74 -18.31
N GLU A 60 57.34 46.48 -17.08
CA GLU A 60 56.59 45.67 -16.13
C GLU A 60 55.84 46.51 -15.07
N ARG A 61 56.07 47.83 -15.04
CA ARG A 61 55.33 48.78 -14.21
C ARG A 61 53.99 49.14 -14.86
N TYR A 62 53.22 49.96 -14.16
CA TYR A 62 52.09 50.64 -14.77
C TYR A 62 52.56 51.56 -15.91
N PRO A 63 51.93 51.50 -17.09
CA PRO A 63 52.31 52.31 -18.23
C PRO A 63 52.00 53.81 -18.04
N SER A 64 51.13 54.16 -17.08
CA SER A 64 50.76 55.53 -16.77
C SER A 64 50.30 55.67 -15.31
N VAL A 65 50.25 56.91 -14.82
CA VAL A 65 49.65 57.24 -13.50
C VAL A 65 48.17 56.87 -13.47
N GLU A 66 47.46 57.06 -14.59
CA GLU A 66 46.06 56.63 -14.78
C GLU A 66 45.87 55.14 -14.47
N ALA A 67 46.77 54.28 -14.99
CA ALA A 67 46.68 52.84 -14.80
C ALA A 67 46.95 52.43 -13.34
N LEU A 68 47.80 53.17 -12.62
CA LEU A 68 48.01 52.98 -11.18
C LEU A 68 46.81 53.47 -10.37
N SER A 69 46.25 54.64 -10.70
CA SER A 69 45.05 55.18 -10.04
C SER A 69 43.89 54.21 -10.15
N LYS A 70 43.66 53.65 -11.34
CA LYS A 70 42.59 52.69 -11.60
C LYS A 70 42.70 51.41 -10.77
N ASP A 71 43.92 50.91 -10.53
CA ASP A 71 44.12 49.74 -9.68
C ASP A 71 43.95 50.05 -8.18
N LEU A 72 44.27 51.28 -7.76
CA LEU A 72 44.03 51.74 -6.39
C LEU A 72 42.54 51.99 -6.14
N GLU A 73 41.83 52.61 -7.07
CA GLU A 73 40.37 52.75 -7.06
C GLU A 73 39.69 51.37 -7.04
N ALA A 74 40.15 50.44 -7.90
CA ALA A 74 39.66 49.07 -7.88
C ALA A 74 39.90 48.37 -6.54
N PHE A 75 41.05 48.60 -5.89
CA PHE A 75 41.30 48.07 -4.55
C PHE A 75 40.34 48.66 -3.51
N LEU A 76 40.13 49.98 -3.52
CA LEU A 76 39.24 50.69 -2.59
C LEU A 76 37.77 50.26 -2.77
N ASP A 77 37.35 50.05 -4.01
CA ASP A 77 35.99 49.61 -4.36
C ASP A 77 35.78 48.09 -4.22
N GLY A 78 36.81 47.36 -3.77
CA GLY A 78 36.77 45.90 -3.63
C GLY A 78 36.63 45.15 -4.95
N MET A 79 37.04 45.76 -6.07
CA MET A 79 37.09 45.18 -7.40
C MET A 79 38.39 44.38 -7.63
N PRO A 80 38.42 43.47 -8.62
CA PRO A 80 39.66 42.81 -9.03
C PRO A 80 40.69 43.82 -9.57
N VAL A 81 41.92 43.77 -9.06
CA VAL A 81 43.02 44.65 -9.53
C VAL A 81 43.78 44.02 -10.70
N SER A 82 44.26 44.84 -11.66
CA SER A 82 45.05 44.35 -12.80
C SER A 82 46.45 43.87 -12.43
N ALA A 83 46.89 44.16 -11.20
CA ALA A 83 48.17 43.71 -10.65
C ALA A 83 48.22 42.20 -10.36
N GLN A 84 47.09 41.56 -10.08
CA GLN A 84 46.99 40.12 -9.87
C GLN A 84 46.97 39.36 -11.21
N PRO A 85 47.48 38.11 -11.28
CA PRO A 85 47.29 37.25 -12.45
C PRO A 85 45.81 37.04 -12.74
N ASP A 86 45.42 37.04 -14.02
CA ASP A 86 44.01 36.84 -14.41
C ASP A 86 43.56 35.43 -14.00
N SER A 87 42.79 35.36 -12.91
CA SER A 87 42.31 34.13 -12.32
C SER A 87 40.82 34.23 -12.05
N TRP A 88 40.06 33.34 -12.66
CA TRP A 88 38.61 33.25 -12.49
C TRP A 88 38.22 33.05 -11.02
N ARG A 89 39.02 32.30 -10.24
CA ARG A 89 38.79 32.06 -8.81
C ARG A 89 38.92 33.34 -7.99
N TYR A 90 39.92 34.16 -8.29
CA TYR A 90 40.13 35.46 -7.62
C TYR A 90 38.96 36.41 -7.87
N ARG A 91 38.52 36.51 -9.14
CA ARG A 91 37.38 37.36 -9.53
C ARG A 91 36.06 36.88 -8.93
N VAL A 92 35.82 35.56 -8.90
CA VAL A 92 34.65 34.96 -8.23
C VAL A 92 34.70 35.22 -6.73
N GLY A 93 35.87 35.12 -6.08
CA GLY A 93 36.03 35.46 -4.66
C GLY A 93 35.69 36.92 -4.36
N LYS A 94 36.18 37.87 -5.16
CA LYS A 94 35.83 39.29 -5.05
C LYS A 94 34.34 39.55 -5.28
N PHE A 95 33.75 38.88 -6.27
CA PHE A 95 32.32 38.98 -6.57
C PHE A 95 31.46 38.47 -5.40
N ILE A 96 31.79 37.30 -4.83
CA ILE A 96 31.09 36.75 -3.65
C ILE A 96 31.25 37.66 -2.44
N GLY A 97 32.45 38.20 -2.21
CA GLY A 97 32.72 39.14 -1.13
C GLY A 97 31.88 40.42 -1.22
N ARG A 98 31.66 40.95 -2.42
CA ARG A 98 30.86 42.17 -2.66
C ARG A 98 29.35 41.92 -2.65
N HIS A 99 28.91 40.76 -3.14
CA HIS A 99 27.49 40.43 -3.30
C HIS A 99 27.03 39.32 -2.34
N ARG A 100 27.52 39.34 -1.09
CA ARG A 100 27.25 38.27 -0.10
C ARG A 100 25.77 37.95 0.07
N THR A 101 24.92 38.96 0.15
CA THR A 101 23.47 38.80 0.33
C THR A 101 22.81 38.24 -0.93
N ALA A 102 23.14 38.77 -2.10
CA ALA A 102 22.59 38.30 -3.37
C ALA A 102 23.04 36.86 -3.71
N VAL A 103 24.31 36.53 -3.45
CA VAL A 103 24.84 35.16 -3.62
C VAL A 103 24.19 34.21 -2.62
N ALA A 104 24.00 34.62 -1.36
CA ALA A 104 23.31 33.79 -0.36
C ALA A 104 21.84 33.51 -0.75
N LEU A 105 21.09 34.54 -1.15
CA LEU A 105 19.71 34.41 -1.62
C LEU A 105 19.62 33.56 -2.89
N GLY A 106 20.52 33.77 -3.86
CA GLY A 106 20.59 32.96 -5.08
C GLY A 106 20.93 31.50 -4.80
N SER A 107 21.82 31.24 -3.84
CA SER A 107 22.18 29.88 -3.43
C SER A 107 21.02 29.17 -2.73
N LEU A 108 20.28 29.87 -1.86
CA LEU A 108 19.08 29.34 -1.22
C LEU A 108 17.97 29.05 -2.24
N ALA A 109 17.75 29.94 -3.20
CA ALA A 109 16.78 29.71 -4.28
C ALA A 109 17.18 28.49 -5.12
N LEU A 110 18.46 28.34 -5.45
CA LEU A 110 18.96 27.18 -6.19
C LEU A 110 18.79 25.87 -5.41
N LEU A 111 19.08 25.86 -4.10
CA LEU A 111 18.84 24.71 -3.24
C LEU A 111 17.36 24.35 -3.16
N GLY A 112 16.47 25.35 -3.05
CA GLY A 112 15.03 25.14 -3.07
C GLY A 112 14.56 24.53 -4.40
N LEU A 113 15.07 25.01 -5.53
CA LEU A 113 14.79 24.44 -6.85
C LEU A 113 15.30 23.01 -7.00
N LEU A 114 16.51 22.71 -6.50
CA LEU A 114 17.08 21.36 -6.53
C LEU A 114 16.31 20.39 -5.62
N ALA A 115 15.92 20.83 -4.42
CA ALA A 115 15.08 20.04 -3.53
C ALA A 115 13.69 19.81 -4.14
N GLY A 116 13.09 20.85 -4.74
CA GLY A 116 11.83 20.75 -5.48
C GLY A 116 11.94 19.81 -6.67
N LEU A 117 13.04 19.85 -7.43
CA LEU A 117 13.30 18.93 -8.53
C LEU A 117 13.47 17.49 -8.03
N LEU A 118 14.19 17.28 -6.92
CA LEU A 118 14.33 15.96 -6.31
C LEU A 118 12.98 15.38 -5.87
N VAL A 119 12.17 16.18 -5.16
CA VAL A 119 10.81 15.80 -4.77
C VAL A 119 9.94 15.54 -6.01
N SER A 120 10.03 16.39 -7.03
CA SER A 120 9.29 16.22 -8.28
C SER A 120 9.69 14.95 -9.02
N LEU A 121 10.98 14.59 -9.05
CA LEU A 121 11.46 13.34 -9.64
C LEU A 121 11.01 12.12 -8.84
N GLN A 122 11.00 12.20 -7.51
CA GLN A 122 10.44 11.14 -6.65
C GLN A 122 8.94 10.97 -6.88
N GLN A 123 8.18 12.07 -6.89
CA GLN A 123 6.75 12.06 -7.19
C GLN A 123 6.48 11.52 -8.59
N ALA A 124 7.28 11.88 -9.60
CA ALA A 124 7.17 11.37 -10.95
C ALA A 124 7.47 9.86 -11.02
N ALA A 125 8.43 9.36 -10.24
CA ALA A 125 8.70 7.93 -10.15
C ALA A 125 7.52 7.17 -9.52
N VAL A 126 6.97 7.67 -8.42
CA VAL A 126 5.77 7.09 -7.78
C VAL A 126 4.56 7.15 -8.73
N ALA A 127 4.34 8.28 -9.41
CA ALA A 127 3.26 8.45 -10.37
C ALA A 127 3.38 7.50 -11.57
N ARG A 128 4.60 7.28 -12.11
CA ARG A 128 4.84 6.31 -13.19
C ARG A 128 4.57 4.88 -12.73
N GLN A 129 4.95 4.52 -11.50
CA GLN A 129 4.64 3.20 -10.95
C GLN A 129 3.13 3.01 -10.74
N GLN A 130 2.43 4.03 -10.26
CA GLN A 130 0.97 4.02 -10.14
C GLN A 130 0.29 3.95 -11.51
N ALA A 131 0.80 4.68 -12.51
CA ALA A 131 0.29 4.65 -13.89
C ALA A 131 0.49 3.27 -14.53
N ALA A 132 1.70 2.69 -14.43
CA ALA A 132 1.97 1.33 -14.93
C ALA A 132 1.11 0.28 -14.20
N ARG A 133 0.85 0.44 -12.91
CA ARG A 133 -0.09 -0.41 -12.15
C ARG A 133 -1.52 -0.26 -12.64
N ALA A 134 -1.97 0.97 -12.87
CA ALA A 134 -3.31 1.26 -13.36
C ALA A 134 -3.51 0.78 -14.81
N GLU A 135 -2.49 0.90 -15.66
CA GLU A 135 -2.48 0.36 -17.02
C GLU A 135 -2.40 -1.17 -17.04
N ALA A 136 -1.63 -1.80 -16.16
CA ALA A 136 -1.59 -3.26 -16.05
C ALA A 136 -2.92 -3.82 -15.52
N VAL A 137 -3.49 -3.20 -14.48
CA VAL A 137 -4.82 -3.59 -13.95
C VAL A 137 -5.90 -3.28 -14.97
N GLY A 138 -5.86 -2.11 -15.63
CA GLY A 138 -6.80 -1.71 -16.65
C GLY A 138 -6.73 -2.59 -17.88
N GLY A 139 -5.53 -2.89 -18.40
CA GLY A 139 -5.28 -3.80 -19.51
C GLY A 139 -5.64 -5.24 -19.17
N PHE A 140 -5.44 -5.68 -17.94
CA PHE A 140 -5.90 -6.99 -17.48
C PHE A 140 -7.42 -7.06 -17.37
N LEU A 141 -8.08 -6.06 -16.77
CA LEU A 141 -9.54 -5.99 -16.68
C LEU A 141 -10.16 -5.89 -18.08
N LEU A 142 -9.60 -5.07 -18.97
CA LEU A 142 -10.03 -4.97 -20.36
C LEU A 142 -9.80 -6.30 -21.09
N GLY A 143 -8.63 -6.92 -20.95
CA GLY A 143 -8.32 -8.23 -21.55
C GLY A 143 -9.19 -9.38 -21.01
N LEU A 144 -9.66 -9.29 -19.76
CA LEU A 144 -10.62 -10.24 -19.17
C LEU A 144 -12.00 -10.16 -19.86
N PHE A 145 -12.34 -9.01 -20.43
CA PHE A 145 -13.60 -8.77 -21.15
C PHE A 145 -13.45 -8.72 -22.68
N GLU A 146 -12.23 -8.66 -23.23
CA GLU A 146 -11.97 -8.44 -24.66
C GLU A 146 -12.37 -9.66 -25.54
N ASP A 147 -12.39 -10.87 -24.96
CA ASP A 147 -12.89 -12.08 -25.63
C ASP A 147 -14.41 -12.27 -25.48
N ILE A 148 -15.13 -11.34 -24.83
CA ILE A 148 -16.60 -11.32 -24.88
C ILE A 148 -17.02 -10.65 -26.19
N ASP A 149 -16.92 -11.40 -27.29
CA ASP A 149 -17.41 -11.01 -28.61
C ASP A 149 -18.96 -11.07 -28.62
N PRO A 150 -19.69 -9.94 -28.53
CA PRO A 150 -21.15 -9.97 -28.47
C PRO A 150 -21.78 -10.40 -29.80
N ALA A 151 -21.01 -10.42 -30.89
CA ALA A 151 -21.47 -10.72 -32.24
C ALA A 151 -21.44 -12.23 -32.56
N ARG A 152 -20.67 -13.02 -31.79
CA ARG A 152 -20.80 -14.48 -31.74
C ARG A 152 -21.77 -14.79 -30.60
N GLY A 153 -22.96 -15.31 -30.91
CA GLY A 153 -24.08 -15.51 -29.96
C GLY A 153 -23.86 -16.45 -28.77
N ASP A 154 -22.62 -16.65 -28.31
CA ASP A 154 -22.21 -17.50 -27.19
C ASP A 154 -22.06 -16.72 -25.86
N ALA A 155 -22.40 -15.44 -25.82
CA ALA A 155 -22.45 -14.65 -24.57
C ALA A 155 -23.53 -15.15 -23.57
N VAL A 156 -24.36 -16.12 -23.97
CA VAL A 156 -25.36 -16.78 -23.11
C VAL A 156 -24.67 -17.87 -22.27
N GLY A 157 -24.03 -17.46 -21.17
CA GLY A 157 -23.72 -18.38 -20.06
C GLY A 157 -22.28 -18.48 -19.58
N LEU A 158 -21.37 -17.57 -19.97
CA LEU A 158 -20.02 -17.53 -19.38
C LEU A 158 -20.11 -17.29 -17.86
N ARG A 159 -19.70 -18.29 -17.08
CA ARG A 159 -19.69 -18.20 -15.61
C ARG A 159 -18.45 -17.39 -15.20
N ALA A 160 -18.53 -16.67 -14.09
CA ALA A 160 -17.39 -15.92 -13.56
C ALA A 160 -16.14 -16.81 -13.39
N ARG A 161 -16.33 -18.10 -13.10
CA ARG A 161 -15.28 -19.11 -13.07
C ARG A 161 -14.57 -19.29 -14.41
N ASP A 162 -15.32 -19.39 -15.50
CA ASP A 162 -14.75 -19.59 -16.85
C ASP A 162 -13.89 -18.40 -17.27
N LEU A 163 -14.29 -17.18 -16.88
CA LEU A 163 -13.49 -15.97 -17.09
C LEU A 163 -12.20 -15.99 -16.26
N LEU A 164 -12.29 -16.38 -14.98
CA LEU A 164 -11.11 -16.52 -14.13
C LEU A 164 -10.15 -17.60 -14.64
N ASP A 165 -10.67 -18.73 -15.12
CA ASP A 165 -9.87 -19.83 -15.68
C ASP A 165 -9.21 -19.44 -17.00
N ASN A 166 -9.90 -18.68 -17.86
CA ASN A 166 -9.31 -18.08 -19.06
C ASN A 166 -8.21 -17.09 -18.71
N GLY A 167 -8.47 -16.15 -17.80
CA GLY A 167 -7.48 -15.18 -17.34
C GLY A 167 -6.24 -15.86 -16.74
N ALA A 168 -6.46 -16.91 -15.95
CA ALA A 168 -5.44 -17.81 -15.42
C ALA A 168 -4.54 -18.40 -16.52
N ARG A 169 -5.13 -19.01 -17.56
CA ARG A 169 -4.36 -19.57 -18.68
C ARG A 169 -3.55 -18.51 -19.43
N ARG A 170 -4.13 -17.32 -19.64
CA ARG A 170 -3.45 -16.21 -20.32
C ARG A 170 -2.27 -15.70 -19.50
N VAL A 171 -2.42 -15.55 -18.18
CA VAL A 171 -1.30 -15.22 -17.29
C VAL A 171 -0.18 -16.24 -17.39
N ASP A 172 -0.51 -17.53 -17.48
CA ASP A 172 0.49 -18.60 -17.57
C ASP A 172 1.22 -18.61 -18.93
N LEU A 173 0.51 -18.33 -20.04
CA LEU A 173 1.04 -18.40 -21.40
C LEU A 173 1.65 -17.09 -21.91
N GLU A 174 0.94 -15.98 -21.75
CA GLU A 174 1.29 -14.67 -22.32
C GLU A 174 2.33 -13.96 -21.47
N LEU A 175 2.32 -14.12 -20.14
CA LEU A 175 3.21 -13.39 -19.23
C LEU A 175 4.46 -14.19 -18.82
N ALA A 176 4.72 -15.34 -19.44
CA ALA A 176 5.90 -16.16 -19.16
C ALA A 176 7.24 -15.39 -19.37
N HIS A 177 7.22 -14.34 -20.18
CA HIS A 177 8.37 -13.48 -20.47
C HIS A 177 8.57 -12.34 -19.44
N ASP A 178 7.58 -12.07 -18.58
CA ASP A 178 7.65 -11.09 -17.49
C ASP A 178 7.25 -11.76 -16.16
N PRO A 179 8.21 -12.41 -15.46
CA PRO A 179 7.93 -13.14 -14.22
C PRO A 179 7.37 -12.26 -13.10
N LEU A 180 7.74 -10.98 -13.06
CA LEU A 180 7.28 -10.06 -12.02
C LEU A 180 5.80 -9.72 -12.22
N LEU A 181 5.42 -9.39 -13.46
CA LEU A 181 4.01 -9.13 -13.79
C LEU A 181 3.16 -10.40 -13.64
N GLN A 182 3.68 -11.55 -14.07
CA GLN A 182 3.02 -12.85 -13.90
C GLN A 182 2.74 -13.13 -12.42
N ALA A 183 3.70 -12.92 -11.53
CA ALA A 183 3.53 -13.12 -10.09
C ALA A 183 2.48 -12.20 -9.48
N ARG A 184 2.46 -10.91 -9.87
CA ARG A 184 1.42 -9.96 -9.44
C ARG A 184 0.04 -10.37 -9.90
N MET A 185 -0.10 -10.82 -11.15
CA MET A 185 -1.38 -11.27 -11.68
C MET A 185 -1.85 -12.56 -11.01
N ASN A 186 -0.93 -13.48 -10.72
CA ASN A 186 -1.23 -14.68 -9.92
C ASN A 186 -1.75 -14.33 -8.52
N ALA A 187 -1.19 -13.31 -7.86
CA ALA A 187 -1.70 -12.84 -6.57
C ALA A 187 -3.14 -12.29 -6.68
N VAL A 188 -3.43 -11.53 -7.73
CA VAL A 188 -4.78 -10.98 -7.97
C VAL A 188 -5.78 -12.08 -8.29
N LEU A 189 -5.45 -12.96 -9.24
CA LEU A 189 -6.30 -14.09 -9.63
C LEU A 189 -6.57 -15.03 -8.45
N GLY A 190 -5.55 -15.37 -7.67
CA GLY A 190 -5.70 -16.21 -6.49
C GLY A 190 -6.67 -15.62 -5.46
N ARG A 191 -6.62 -14.30 -5.22
CA ARG A 191 -7.61 -13.62 -4.36
C ARG A 191 -9.01 -13.64 -4.93
N LEU A 192 -9.16 -13.43 -6.23
CA LEU A 192 -10.48 -13.48 -6.87
C LEU A 192 -11.08 -14.88 -6.78
N GLN A 193 -10.27 -15.90 -7.06
CA GLN A 193 -10.65 -17.31 -6.93
C GLN A 193 -11.09 -17.63 -5.49
N LEU A 194 -10.35 -17.19 -4.48
CA LEU A 194 -10.76 -17.28 -3.07
C LEU A 194 -12.10 -16.60 -2.80
N ALA A 195 -12.27 -15.36 -3.26
CA ALA A 195 -13.51 -14.59 -3.06
C ALA A 195 -14.73 -15.27 -3.73
N THR A 196 -14.50 -15.99 -4.83
CA THR A 196 -15.53 -16.78 -5.52
C THR A 196 -15.70 -18.21 -4.97
N GLY A 197 -14.90 -18.61 -3.97
CA GLY A 197 -14.97 -19.92 -3.34
C GLY A 197 -14.13 -21.04 -3.98
N ASP A 198 -13.35 -20.76 -5.02
CA ASP A 198 -12.44 -21.72 -5.65
C ASP A 198 -11.06 -21.70 -4.95
N ALA A 199 -11.03 -22.10 -3.69
CA ALA A 199 -9.80 -22.17 -2.91
C ALA A 199 -8.79 -23.16 -3.52
N ALA A 200 -9.27 -24.21 -4.20
CA ALA A 200 -8.47 -25.23 -4.88
C ALA A 200 -7.56 -24.62 -5.95
N ALA A 201 -8.14 -23.80 -6.84
CA ALA A 201 -7.38 -23.11 -7.88
C ALA A 201 -6.48 -21.98 -7.33
N ALA A 202 -6.88 -21.36 -6.21
CA ALA A 202 -6.14 -20.23 -5.63
C ALA A 202 -4.79 -20.63 -5.01
N VAL A 203 -4.73 -21.75 -4.28
CA VAL A 203 -3.50 -22.18 -3.56
C VAL A 203 -2.24 -22.19 -4.42
N PRO A 204 -2.19 -22.87 -5.60
CA PRO A 204 -0.97 -22.90 -6.40
C PRO A 204 -0.58 -21.52 -6.95
N ARG A 205 -1.54 -20.66 -7.30
CA ARG A 205 -1.24 -19.31 -7.83
C ARG A 205 -0.68 -18.40 -6.73
N LEU A 206 -1.27 -18.44 -5.55
CA LEU A 206 -0.79 -17.66 -4.40
C LEU A 206 0.58 -18.17 -3.94
N ALA A 207 0.85 -19.48 -4.03
CA ALA A 207 2.17 -20.03 -3.78
C ALA A 207 3.22 -19.51 -4.78
N GLN A 208 2.90 -19.49 -6.08
CA GLN A 208 3.78 -18.92 -7.11
C GLN A 208 4.05 -17.44 -6.86
N ALA A 209 3.01 -16.66 -6.54
CA ALA A 209 3.17 -15.25 -6.21
C ALA A 209 4.03 -15.05 -4.95
N ARG A 210 3.80 -15.81 -3.88
CA ARG A 210 4.60 -15.73 -2.65
C ARG A 210 6.07 -16.06 -2.88
N MET A 211 6.38 -16.99 -3.78
CA MET A 211 7.74 -17.46 -4.04
C MET A 211 8.45 -16.70 -5.17
N ALA A 212 7.79 -15.73 -5.81
CA ALA A 212 8.36 -15.02 -6.95
C ALA A 212 9.49 -14.06 -6.57
N ASP A 213 10.56 -14.10 -7.34
CA ASP A 213 11.66 -13.14 -7.26
C ASP A 213 11.24 -11.77 -7.79
N GLY A 214 11.76 -10.70 -7.17
CA GLY A 214 11.49 -9.32 -7.58
C GLY A 214 10.22 -8.69 -7.00
N LEU A 215 9.31 -9.46 -6.39
CA LEU A 215 8.25 -8.88 -5.57
C LEU A 215 8.81 -8.31 -4.27
N SER A 216 8.22 -7.21 -3.82
CA SER A 216 8.52 -6.67 -2.49
C SER A 216 8.15 -7.67 -1.40
N LEU A 217 8.78 -7.54 -0.22
CA LEU A 217 8.46 -8.39 0.93
C LEU A 217 6.96 -8.32 1.28
N SER A 218 6.37 -7.12 1.26
CA SER A 218 4.94 -6.92 1.55
C SER A 218 4.02 -7.59 0.52
N GLU A 219 4.37 -7.56 -0.78
CA GLU A 219 3.59 -8.27 -1.82
C GLU A 219 3.63 -9.79 -1.58
N ARG A 220 4.79 -10.35 -1.23
CA ARG A 220 4.93 -11.79 -0.94
C ARG A 220 4.20 -12.18 0.35
N GLN A 221 4.25 -11.34 1.37
CA GLN A 221 3.52 -11.55 2.64
C GLN A 221 2.00 -11.53 2.41
N ALA A 222 1.50 -10.56 1.64
CA ALA A 222 0.08 -10.50 1.29
C ALA A 222 -0.38 -11.76 0.54
N ALA A 223 0.38 -12.20 -0.48
CA ALA A 223 0.09 -13.45 -1.19
C ALA A 223 0.15 -14.68 -0.26
N GLY A 224 1.06 -14.70 0.70
CA GLY A 224 1.16 -15.78 1.69
C GLY A 224 -0.01 -15.81 2.67
N LEU A 225 -0.50 -14.66 3.13
CA LEU A 225 -1.70 -14.59 3.97
C LEU A 225 -2.95 -15.07 3.22
N ASP A 226 -3.08 -14.71 1.95
CA ASP A 226 -4.17 -15.21 1.10
C ASP A 226 -4.02 -16.72 0.85
N GLN A 227 -2.79 -17.21 0.62
CA GLN A 227 -2.52 -18.64 0.49
C GLN A 227 -2.88 -19.41 1.77
N LEU A 228 -2.58 -18.84 2.95
CA LEU A 228 -2.92 -19.42 4.25
C LEU A 228 -4.44 -19.61 4.38
N ARG A 229 -5.22 -18.56 4.08
CA ARG A 229 -6.68 -18.64 4.08
C ARG A 229 -7.20 -19.69 3.08
N ALA A 230 -6.58 -19.79 1.91
CA ALA A 230 -6.95 -20.80 0.91
C ALA A 230 -6.68 -22.23 1.38
N LEU A 231 -5.57 -22.47 2.06
CA LEU A 231 -5.23 -23.77 2.64
C LEU A 231 -6.20 -24.13 3.78
N THR A 232 -6.52 -23.17 4.64
CA THR A 232 -7.52 -23.33 5.71
C THR A 232 -8.90 -23.70 5.14
N ALA A 233 -9.36 -22.99 4.10
CA ALA A 233 -10.64 -23.27 3.45
C ALA A 233 -10.70 -24.67 2.80
N GLN A 234 -9.55 -25.23 2.40
CA GLN A 234 -9.43 -26.61 1.90
C GLN A 234 -9.20 -27.64 3.00
N GLN A 235 -9.23 -27.24 4.28
CA GLN A 235 -8.92 -28.11 5.43
C GLN A 235 -7.52 -28.74 5.37
N ARG A 236 -6.58 -28.11 4.66
CA ARG A 236 -5.18 -28.53 4.57
C ARG A 236 -4.38 -27.96 5.74
N PHE A 237 -4.78 -28.34 6.96
CA PHE A 237 -4.31 -27.71 8.19
C PHE A 237 -2.80 -27.84 8.44
N ASP A 238 -2.18 -28.95 8.02
CA ASP A 238 -0.73 -29.13 8.18
C ASP A 238 0.07 -28.18 7.27
N ASP A 239 -0.33 -28.05 6.00
CA ASP A 239 0.29 -27.09 5.07
C ASP A 239 0.07 -25.65 5.53
N ALA A 240 -1.14 -25.35 6.01
CA ALA A 240 -1.50 -24.04 6.54
C ALA A 240 -0.63 -23.67 7.76
N ARG A 241 -0.43 -24.61 8.69
CA ARG A 241 0.38 -24.40 9.90
C ARG A 241 1.87 -24.28 9.61
N ALA A 242 2.37 -25.02 8.62
CA ALA A 242 3.74 -24.84 8.12
C ALA A 242 3.91 -23.42 7.53
N LEU A 243 2.99 -22.99 6.67
CA LEU A 243 3.02 -21.65 6.08
C LEU A 243 2.85 -20.54 7.13
N GLN A 244 1.99 -20.73 8.12
CA GLN A 244 1.83 -19.81 9.26
C GLN A 244 3.15 -19.60 10.00
N THR A 245 3.89 -20.68 10.27
CA THR A 245 5.20 -20.63 10.94
C THR A 245 6.22 -19.88 10.08
N ASP A 246 6.27 -20.19 8.78
CA ASP A 246 7.14 -19.51 7.82
C ASP A 246 6.86 -18.01 7.79
N LEU A 247 5.59 -17.61 7.67
CA LEU A 247 5.17 -16.20 7.66
C LEU A 247 5.49 -15.50 8.98
N GLY A 248 5.30 -16.17 10.11
CA GLY A 248 5.62 -15.64 11.44
C GLY A 248 7.12 -15.44 11.70
N SER A 249 7.98 -16.11 10.95
CA SER A 249 9.44 -15.93 11.03
C SER A 249 9.96 -14.70 10.27
N LEU A 250 9.14 -14.11 9.40
CA LEU A 250 9.51 -12.95 8.61
C LEU A 250 9.41 -11.66 9.44
N PRO A 251 10.19 -10.62 9.12
CA PRO A 251 9.96 -9.30 9.69
C PRO A 251 8.63 -8.75 9.18
N LEU A 252 7.64 -8.69 10.07
CA LEU A 252 6.30 -8.16 9.79
C LEU A 252 6.17 -6.78 10.43
N ASP A 253 5.59 -5.84 9.68
CA ASP A 253 5.08 -4.63 10.31
C ASP A 253 3.87 -4.96 11.21
N GLU A 254 3.43 -3.99 12.01
CA GLU A 254 2.34 -4.24 12.95
C GLU A 254 0.99 -4.55 12.28
N HIS A 255 0.74 -4.05 11.06
CA HIS A 255 -0.49 -4.34 10.31
C HIS A 255 -0.46 -5.77 9.77
N ASP A 256 0.66 -6.19 9.19
CA ASP A 256 0.87 -7.55 8.71
C ASP A 256 0.85 -8.57 9.83
N ARG A 257 1.39 -8.21 10.99
CA ARG A 257 1.29 -9.05 12.20
C ARG A 257 -0.16 -9.22 12.65
N ALA A 258 -0.98 -8.16 12.61
CA ALA A 258 -2.38 -8.24 12.95
C ALA A 258 -3.17 -9.13 11.95
N ARG A 259 -2.89 -8.99 10.66
CA ARG A 259 -3.48 -9.85 9.61
C ARG A 259 -3.07 -11.32 9.76
N LEU A 260 -1.82 -11.58 10.12
CA LEU A 260 -1.36 -12.95 10.39
C LEU A 260 -2.05 -13.54 11.62
N LEU A 261 -2.20 -12.78 12.71
CA LEU A 261 -2.93 -13.23 13.90
C LEU A 261 -4.40 -13.54 13.58
N GLU A 262 -5.06 -12.70 12.78
CA GLU A 262 -6.44 -12.94 12.30
C GLU A 262 -6.53 -14.26 11.49
N ALA A 263 -5.67 -14.43 10.48
CA ALA A 263 -5.67 -15.64 9.66
C ALA A 263 -5.27 -16.91 10.46
N SER A 264 -4.39 -16.75 11.46
CA SER A 264 -3.99 -17.81 12.38
C SER A 264 -5.12 -18.23 13.30
N ALA A 265 -5.90 -17.26 13.81
CA ALA A 265 -7.07 -17.52 14.62
C ALA A 265 -8.15 -18.26 13.83
N ASP A 266 -8.37 -17.88 12.57
CA ASP A 266 -9.29 -18.58 11.68
C ASP A 266 -8.83 -20.02 11.38
N LEU A 267 -7.53 -20.23 11.12
CA LEU A 267 -6.94 -21.56 10.99
C LEU A 267 -7.17 -22.41 12.24
N ALA A 268 -6.84 -21.88 13.42
CA ALA A 268 -7.02 -22.59 14.68
C ALA A 268 -8.50 -22.92 14.93
N ALA A 269 -9.43 -22.02 14.59
CA ALA A 269 -10.86 -22.24 14.73
C ALA A 269 -11.35 -23.39 13.85
N GLU A 270 -10.97 -23.40 12.56
CA GLU A 270 -11.33 -24.45 11.60
C GLU A 270 -10.68 -25.80 11.94
N ALA A 271 -9.49 -25.78 12.54
CA ALA A 271 -8.82 -26.98 13.06
C ALA A 271 -9.41 -27.47 14.40
N GLY A 272 -10.41 -26.79 14.96
CA GLY A 272 -11.04 -27.14 16.24
C GLY A 272 -10.24 -26.74 17.48
N GLN A 273 -9.15 -25.98 17.34
CA GLN A 273 -8.29 -25.50 18.41
C GLN A 273 -8.85 -24.20 19.01
N LEU A 274 -10.07 -24.26 19.55
CA LEU A 274 -10.86 -23.07 19.89
C LEU A 274 -10.21 -22.14 20.93
N THR A 275 -9.47 -22.69 21.91
CA THR A 275 -8.75 -21.89 22.91
C THR A 275 -7.61 -21.09 22.28
N GLU A 276 -6.85 -21.70 21.37
CA GLU A 276 -5.78 -21.01 20.65
C GLU A 276 -6.37 -19.95 19.72
N ALA A 277 -7.46 -20.29 19.02
CA ALA A 277 -8.18 -19.37 18.16
C ALA A 277 -8.67 -18.11 18.90
N GLU A 278 -9.22 -18.27 20.10
CA GLU A 278 -9.66 -17.15 20.93
C GLU A 278 -8.48 -16.27 21.37
N GLN A 279 -7.36 -16.87 21.76
CA GLN A 279 -6.17 -16.12 22.15
C GLN A 279 -5.61 -15.32 20.97
N LEU A 280 -5.46 -15.94 19.81
CA LEU A 280 -4.96 -15.31 18.59
C LEU A 280 -5.90 -14.19 18.10
N GLY A 281 -7.22 -14.45 18.07
CA GLY A 281 -8.23 -13.48 17.67
C GLY A 281 -8.27 -12.28 18.62
N THR A 282 -8.13 -12.52 19.94
CA THR A 282 -8.05 -11.45 20.94
C THR A 282 -6.81 -10.59 20.75
N GLN A 283 -5.65 -11.22 20.51
CA GLN A 283 -4.41 -10.51 20.22
C GLN A 283 -4.51 -9.69 18.93
N ALA A 284 -5.14 -10.23 17.88
CA ALA A 284 -5.39 -9.50 16.64
C ALA A 284 -6.25 -8.26 16.90
N LEU A 285 -7.35 -8.39 17.64
CA LEU A 285 -8.23 -7.28 17.97
C LEU A 285 -7.50 -6.19 18.77
N GLN A 286 -6.79 -6.55 19.84
CA GLN A 286 -6.01 -5.60 20.64
C GLN A 286 -4.96 -4.87 19.80
N LEU A 287 -4.34 -5.58 18.84
CA LEU A 287 -3.38 -4.99 17.92
C LEU A 287 -4.05 -4.00 16.96
N TRP A 288 -5.22 -4.33 16.41
CA TRP A 288 -5.97 -3.39 15.58
C TRP A 288 -6.48 -2.16 16.35
N GLU A 289 -6.84 -2.31 17.62
CA GLU A 289 -7.29 -1.20 18.47
C GLU A 289 -6.17 -0.20 18.80
N ARG A 290 -4.93 -0.68 18.99
CA ARG A 290 -3.79 0.21 19.28
C ARG A 290 -3.18 0.86 18.04
N LEU A 291 -3.46 0.34 16.85
CA LEU A 291 -2.83 0.81 15.62
C LEU A 291 -3.44 2.13 15.13
N PRO A 292 -2.67 3.23 15.05
CA PRO A 292 -3.18 4.48 14.53
C PRO A 292 -3.49 4.32 13.03
N GLY A 293 -4.73 4.67 12.64
CA GLY A 293 -5.19 4.55 11.25
C GLY A 293 -5.78 3.19 10.88
N ALA A 294 -5.81 2.22 11.80
CA ALA A 294 -6.51 0.95 11.58
C ALA A 294 -7.96 1.20 11.16
N HIS A 295 -8.36 0.63 10.02
CA HIS A 295 -9.68 0.86 9.47
C HIS A 295 -10.73 0.13 10.31
N GLU A 296 -11.94 0.68 10.37
CA GLU A 296 -13.06 0.06 11.08
C GLU A 296 -13.34 -1.35 10.55
N ALA A 297 -13.10 -1.56 9.26
CA ALA A 297 -13.15 -2.87 8.62
C ALA A 297 -12.16 -3.90 9.19
N ASP A 298 -10.97 -3.47 9.64
CA ASP A 298 -9.96 -4.38 10.20
C ASP A 298 -10.39 -4.86 11.59
N ARG A 299 -10.89 -3.94 12.41
CA ARG A 299 -11.49 -4.27 13.72
C ARG A 299 -12.73 -5.15 13.55
N ALA A 300 -13.57 -4.86 12.55
CA ALA A 300 -14.76 -5.67 12.27
C ALA A 300 -14.39 -7.13 11.96
N ARG A 301 -13.39 -7.37 11.11
CA ARG A 301 -12.94 -8.75 10.81
C ARG A 301 -12.40 -9.48 12.04
N ALA A 302 -11.67 -8.80 12.92
CA ALA A 302 -11.23 -9.41 14.17
C ALA A 302 -12.41 -9.81 15.07
N HIS A 303 -13.45 -8.97 15.16
CA HIS A 303 -14.70 -9.32 15.82
C HIS A 303 -15.45 -10.47 15.12
N GLU A 304 -15.45 -10.55 13.79
CA GLU A 304 -16.06 -11.67 13.07
C GLU A 304 -15.38 -13.01 13.40
N VAL A 305 -14.05 -13.03 13.48
CA VAL A 305 -13.29 -14.22 13.90
C VAL A 305 -13.65 -14.60 15.34
N LEU A 306 -13.69 -13.65 16.27
CA LEU A 306 -14.07 -13.93 17.66
C LEU A 306 -15.53 -14.39 17.79
N ALA A 307 -16.44 -13.83 17.00
CA ALA A 307 -17.82 -14.28 16.93
C ALA A 307 -17.90 -15.74 16.49
N LYS A 308 -17.17 -16.12 15.43
CA LYS A 308 -17.07 -17.51 14.95
C LYS A 308 -16.47 -18.44 16.00
N VAL A 309 -15.40 -18.04 16.68
CA VAL A 309 -14.77 -18.86 17.72
C VAL A 309 -15.73 -19.09 18.90
N ALA A 310 -16.45 -18.04 19.33
CA ALA A 310 -17.45 -18.16 20.38
C ALA A 310 -18.64 -19.03 19.95
N ASP A 311 -19.10 -18.88 18.70
CA ASP A 311 -20.17 -19.68 18.08
C ASP A 311 -19.82 -21.19 18.07
N LEU A 312 -18.62 -21.53 17.60
CA LEU A 312 -18.07 -22.90 17.63
C LEU A 312 -17.84 -23.43 19.05
N SER A 313 -17.60 -22.54 20.02
CA SER A 313 -17.48 -22.88 21.44
C SER A 313 -18.83 -22.98 22.17
N ASP A 314 -19.95 -22.84 21.45
CA ASP A 314 -21.32 -22.80 21.99
C ASP A 314 -21.58 -21.65 23.00
N ARG A 315 -20.76 -20.58 22.93
CA ARG A 315 -20.89 -19.38 23.77
C ARG A 315 -21.70 -18.32 23.03
N LEU A 316 -22.99 -18.60 22.85
CA LEU A 316 -23.88 -17.80 22.00
C LEU A 316 -23.98 -16.31 22.40
N ASP A 317 -23.95 -15.99 23.70
CA ASP A 317 -23.98 -14.59 24.16
C ASP A 317 -22.73 -13.79 23.73
N GLN A 318 -21.55 -14.41 23.83
CA GLN A 318 -20.30 -13.79 23.38
C GLN A 318 -20.23 -13.69 21.86
N ALA A 319 -20.71 -14.72 21.16
CA ALA A 319 -20.79 -14.72 19.71
C ALA A 319 -21.68 -13.57 19.21
N GLU A 320 -22.85 -13.38 19.81
CA GLU A 320 -23.77 -12.31 19.45
C GLU A 320 -23.21 -10.92 19.80
N MET A 321 -22.56 -10.77 20.95
CA MET A 321 -21.86 -9.53 21.31
C MET A 321 -20.82 -9.15 20.24
N HIS A 322 -19.95 -10.08 19.84
CA HIS A 322 -18.95 -9.81 18.81
C HIS A 322 -19.56 -9.59 17.43
N ALA A 323 -20.61 -10.32 17.05
CA ALA A 323 -21.32 -10.10 15.79
C ALA A 323 -21.94 -8.69 15.72
N ARG A 324 -22.51 -8.20 16.83
CA ARG A 324 -23.03 -6.81 16.91
C ARG A 324 -21.93 -5.76 16.83
N GLN A 325 -20.78 -6.01 17.45
CA GLN A 325 -19.61 -5.13 17.34
C GLN A 325 -19.10 -5.06 15.89
N ALA A 326 -18.99 -6.21 15.22
CA ALA A 326 -18.63 -6.28 13.81
C ALA A 326 -19.63 -5.50 12.93
N LEU A 327 -20.94 -5.72 13.12
CA LEU A 327 -21.99 -4.99 12.40
C LEU A 327 -21.85 -3.48 12.56
N ALA A 328 -21.74 -2.99 13.80
CA ALA A 328 -21.63 -1.56 14.08
C ALA A 328 -20.40 -0.92 13.41
N LEU A 329 -19.25 -1.62 13.41
CA LEU A 329 -18.03 -1.15 12.77
C LEU A 329 -18.11 -1.16 11.24
N VAL A 330 -18.77 -2.16 10.66
CA VAL A 330 -18.99 -2.22 9.21
C VAL A 330 -19.94 -1.12 8.76
N GLU A 331 -21.01 -0.87 9.52
CA GLU A 331 -21.97 0.21 9.25
C GLU A 331 -21.33 1.59 9.36
N SER A 332 -20.50 1.83 10.37
CA SER A 332 -19.79 3.11 10.52
C SER A 332 -18.76 3.32 9.41
N GLY A 333 -18.09 2.24 8.98
CA GLY A 333 -16.96 2.32 8.06
C GLY A 333 -17.35 2.42 6.59
N TYR A 334 -18.39 1.68 6.19
CA TYR A 334 -18.85 1.61 4.80
C TYR A 334 -20.21 2.26 4.56
N GLY A 335 -20.94 2.61 5.63
CA GLY A 335 -22.34 3.00 5.56
C GLY A 335 -23.28 1.80 5.49
N ARG A 336 -24.58 2.06 5.70
CA ARG A 336 -25.62 1.02 5.74
C ARG A 336 -25.86 0.33 4.39
N SER A 337 -25.54 1.00 3.28
CA SER A 337 -25.74 0.48 1.93
C SER A 337 -24.51 -0.28 1.41
N HIS A 338 -24.01 -1.26 2.17
CA HIS A 338 -22.81 -2.03 1.81
C HIS A 338 -23.00 -3.54 2.04
N LEU A 339 -22.44 -4.38 1.16
CA LEU A 339 -22.64 -5.84 1.22
C LEU A 339 -22.13 -6.47 2.53
N ALA A 340 -21.08 -5.89 3.12
CA ALA A 340 -20.57 -6.38 4.40
C ALA A 340 -21.61 -6.24 5.54
N VAL A 341 -22.49 -5.22 5.48
CA VAL A 341 -23.60 -5.06 6.44
C VAL A 341 -24.58 -6.22 6.30
N ALA A 342 -24.97 -6.57 5.06
CA ALA A 342 -25.86 -7.70 4.81
C ALA A 342 -25.30 -9.02 5.35
N ARG A 343 -23.99 -9.27 5.17
CA ARG A 343 -23.32 -10.47 5.70
C ARG A 343 -23.25 -10.48 7.23
N ALA A 344 -23.03 -9.33 7.85
CA ALA A 344 -23.03 -9.21 9.32
C ALA A 344 -24.44 -9.43 9.89
N LEU A 345 -25.50 -8.91 9.24
CA LEU A 345 -26.89 -9.16 9.59
C LEU A 345 -27.26 -10.65 9.44
N GLU A 346 -26.85 -11.30 8.35
CA GLU A 346 -27.04 -12.75 8.16
C GLU A 346 -26.36 -13.58 9.26
N ARG A 347 -25.14 -13.19 9.67
CA ARG A 347 -24.44 -13.84 10.78
C ARG A 347 -25.22 -13.69 12.09
N LEU A 348 -25.71 -12.48 12.38
CA LEU A 348 -26.52 -12.21 13.57
C LEU A 348 -27.82 -13.02 13.56
N ALA A 349 -28.49 -13.11 12.40
CA ALA A 349 -29.69 -13.92 12.22
C ALA A 349 -29.43 -15.41 12.52
N ASN A 350 -28.32 -15.96 12.01
CA ASN A 350 -27.94 -17.35 12.32
C ASN A 350 -27.69 -17.58 13.81
N LEU A 351 -27.03 -16.65 14.51
CA LEU A 351 -26.81 -16.75 15.95
C LEU A 351 -28.13 -16.70 16.73
N GLN A 352 -29.04 -15.80 16.35
CA GLN A 352 -30.37 -15.70 16.95
C GLN A 352 -31.21 -16.96 16.70
N ARG A 353 -31.12 -17.54 15.50
CA ARG A 353 -31.72 -18.85 15.17
C ARG A 353 -31.20 -19.94 16.11
N ARG A 354 -29.88 -20.05 16.29
CA ARG A 354 -29.28 -21.03 17.21
C ARG A 354 -29.74 -20.86 18.66
N ARG A 355 -30.06 -19.63 19.09
CA ARG A 355 -30.66 -19.34 20.40
C ARG A 355 -32.15 -19.67 20.50
N GLY A 356 -32.81 -19.95 19.37
CA GLY A 356 -34.26 -20.16 19.27
C GLY A 356 -35.08 -18.87 19.14
N ASP A 357 -34.45 -17.70 18.98
CA ASP A 357 -35.15 -16.44 18.73
C ASP A 357 -35.42 -16.27 17.22
N LEU A 358 -36.34 -17.10 16.72
CA LEU A 358 -36.75 -17.08 15.31
C LEU A 358 -37.31 -15.71 14.87
N PRO A 359 -38.12 -14.99 15.67
CA PRO A 359 -38.60 -13.66 15.29
C PRO A 359 -37.48 -12.63 15.09
N ALA A 360 -36.49 -12.58 15.97
CA ALA A 360 -35.34 -11.69 15.80
C ALA A 360 -34.53 -12.10 14.56
N ALA A 361 -34.27 -13.40 14.39
CA ALA A 361 -33.53 -13.93 13.25
C ALA A 361 -34.18 -13.54 11.91
N ARG A 362 -35.50 -13.69 11.79
CA ARG A 362 -36.25 -13.31 10.59
C ARG A 362 -36.21 -11.81 10.32
N THR A 363 -36.25 -10.98 11.36
CA THR A 363 -36.15 -9.52 11.22
C THR A 363 -34.78 -9.12 10.65
N GLN A 364 -33.69 -9.65 11.23
CA GLN A 364 -32.33 -9.37 10.77
C GLN A 364 -32.09 -9.90 9.35
N LEU A 365 -32.58 -11.10 9.06
CA LEU A 365 -32.40 -11.71 7.74
C LEU A 365 -33.21 -11.01 6.65
N ALA A 366 -34.42 -10.52 6.96
CA ALA A 366 -35.20 -9.72 6.02
C ALA A 366 -34.47 -8.42 5.63
N GLU A 367 -33.83 -7.74 6.59
CA GLU A 367 -32.98 -6.57 6.29
C GLU A 367 -31.76 -6.96 5.44
N ALA A 368 -31.11 -8.09 5.74
CA ALA A 368 -29.99 -8.60 4.96
C ALA A 368 -30.39 -8.92 3.50
N ILE A 369 -31.54 -9.58 3.30
CA ILE A 369 -32.07 -9.92 1.97
C ILE A 369 -32.39 -8.65 1.19
N ALA A 370 -33.13 -7.70 1.79
CA ALA A 370 -33.50 -6.46 1.11
C ALA A 370 -32.25 -5.68 0.66
N LEU A 371 -31.22 -5.64 1.50
CA LEU A 371 -29.95 -4.99 1.17
C LEU A 371 -29.19 -5.75 0.06
N ALA A 372 -29.14 -7.09 0.13
CA ALA A 372 -28.50 -7.91 -0.89
C ALA A 372 -29.22 -7.82 -2.24
N GLU A 373 -30.56 -7.79 -2.26
CA GLU A 373 -31.37 -7.57 -3.46
C GLU A 373 -31.08 -6.21 -4.09
N GLN A 374 -31.01 -5.16 -3.28
CA GLN A 374 -30.70 -3.80 -3.77
C GLN A 374 -29.30 -3.71 -4.38
N LEU A 375 -28.30 -4.36 -3.78
CA LEU A 375 -26.89 -4.24 -4.18
C LEU A 375 -26.47 -5.21 -5.28
N LEU A 376 -27.02 -6.42 -5.28
CA LEU A 376 -26.56 -7.53 -6.14
C LEU A 376 -27.63 -8.05 -7.10
N GLY A 377 -28.91 -7.76 -6.83
CA GLY A 377 -30.05 -8.37 -7.50
C GLY A 377 -30.58 -9.61 -6.78
N ALA A 378 -31.83 -9.96 -7.09
CA ALA A 378 -32.58 -11.04 -6.43
C ALA A 378 -32.09 -12.47 -6.77
N ASP A 379 -31.42 -12.63 -7.90
CA ASP A 379 -30.88 -13.89 -8.42
C ASP A 379 -29.38 -14.09 -8.15
N HIS A 380 -28.74 -13.13 -7.45
CA HIS A 380 -27.33 -13.26 -7.07
C HIS A 380 -27.14 -14.36 -6.01
N ALA A 381 -26.04 -15.11 -6.08
CA ALA A 381 -25.77 -16.28 -5.24
C ALA A 381 -25.87 -15.97 -3.72
N ASN A 382 -25.33 -14.83 -3.27
CA ASN A 382 -25.46 -14.37 -1.88
C ASN A 382 -26.92 -14.09 -1.49
N THR A 383 -27.69 -13.42 -2.35
CA THR A 383 -29.11 -13.14 -2.11
C THR A 383 -29.91 -14.44 -2.02
N LEU A 384 -29.65 -15.38 -2.93
CA LEU A 384 -30.27 -16.71 -2.92
C LEU A 384 -29.90 -17.51 -1.67
N ALA A 385 -28.66 -17.39 -1.17
CA ALA A 385 -28.24 -18.03 0.08
C ALA A 385 -28.99 -17.47 1.29
N MET A 386 -29.18 -16.16 1.37
CA MET A 386 -29.94 -15.51 2.44
C MET A 386 -31.44 -15.87 2.35
N ARG A 387 -32.03 -15.88 1.15
CA ARG A 387 -33.42 -16.34 0.93
C ARG A 387 -33.63 -17.80 1.31
N ARG A 388 -32.63 -18.66 1.06
CA ARG A 388 -32.65 -20.07 1.51
C ARG A 388 -32.64 -20.16 3.04
N LEU A 389 -31.81 -19.36 3.72
CA LEU A 389 -31.80 -19.31 5.18
C LEU A 389 -33.15 -18.86 5.75
N ASP A 390 -33.86 -17.93 5.08
CA ASP A 390 -35.21 -17.52 5.50
C ASP A 390 -36.22 -18.67 5.35
N ALA A 391 -36.08 -19.48 4.30
CA ALA A 391 -36.87 -20.69 4.16
C ALA A 391 -36.55 -21.76 5.22
N ASP A 392 -35.28 -21.91 5.61
CA ASP A 392 -34.89 -22.79 6.73
C ASP A 392 -35.54 -22.27 8.05
N LEU A 393 -35.62 -20.95 8.27
CA LEU A 393 -36.32 -20.35 9.42
C LEU A 393 -37.83 -20.60 9.40
N LEU A 394 -38.47 -20.51 8.22
CA LEU A 394 -39.88 -20.86 8.03
C LEU A 394 -40.13 -22.34 8.34
N GLU A 395 -39.22 -23.21 7.91
CA GLU A 395 -39.29 -24.65 8.21
C GLU A 395 -39.21 -24.89 9.74
N GLU A 396 -38.27 -24.27 10.43
CA GLU A 396 -38.10 -24.37 11.89
C GLU A 396 -39.34 -23.85 12.65
N ALA A 397 -39.99 -22.80 12.12
CA ALA A 397 -41.26 -22.28 12.63
C ALA A 397 -42.48 -23.19 12.33
N GLY A 398 -42.31 -24.24 11.51
CA GLY A 398 -43.38 -25.15 11.12
C GLY A 398 -44.21 -24.69 9.92
N GLU A 399 -43.83 -23.59 9.28
CA GLU A 399 -44.50 -23.00 8.11
C GLU A 399 -44.04 -23.70 6.81
N LEU A 400 -44.20 -25.02 6.74
CA LEU A 400 -43.61 -25.88 5.70
C LEU A 400 -44.04 -25.49 4.26
N ASP A 401 -45.27 -25.01 4.09
CA ASP A 401 -45.80 -24.57 2.77
C ASP A 401 -45.11 -23.31 2.28
N LEU A 402 -44.87 -22.35 3.17
CA LEU A 402 -44.15 -21.12 2.86
C LEU A 402 -42.67 -21.39 2.62
N ALA A 403 -42.06 -22.24 3.45
CA ALA A 403 -40.66 -22.67 3.28
C ALA A 403 -40.45 -23.36 1.91
N ALA A 404 -41.33 -24.30 1.54
CA ALA A 404 -41.25 -24.98 0.26
C ALA A 404 -41.43 -24.01 -0.92
N ALA A 405 -42.39 -23.09 -0.86
CA ALA A 405 -42.60 -22.10 -1.91
C ALA A 405 -41.39 -21.17 -2.08
N ALA A 406 -40.79 -20.72 -0.98
CA ALA A 406 -39.58 -19.90 -0.99
C ALA A 406 -38.39 -20.64 -1.63
N LEU A 407 -38.17 -21.91 -1.26
CA LEU A 407 -37.09 -22.72 -1.81
C LEU A 407 -37.29 -23.08 -3.29
N GLU A 408 -38.52 -23.33 -3.74
CA GLU A 408 -38.81 -23.54 -5.16
C GLU A 408 -38.50 -22.28 -5.99
N SER A 409 -38.77 -21.08 -5.45
CA SER A 409 -38.35 -19.83 -6.08
C SER A 409 -36.84 -19.70 -6.13
N VAL A 410 -36.12 -19.99 -5.03
CA VAL A 410 -34.65 -19.98 -5.00
C VAL A 410 -34.07 -20.97 -6.01
N LEU A 411 -34.66 -22.17 -6.10
CA LEU A 411 -34.26 -23.22 -7.04
C LEU A 411 -34.40 -22.75 -8.50
N ALA A 412 -35.56 -22.19 -8.84
CA ALA A 412 -35.84 -21.69 -10.18
C ALA A 412 -34.92 -20.54 -10.59
N ASP A 413 -34.65 -19.59 -9.68
CA ASP A 413 -33.74 -18.47 -9.93
C ASP A 413 -32.28 -18.95 -10.05
N ALA A 414 -31.86 -19.90 -9.19
CA ALA A 414 -30.52 -20.50 -9.28
C ALA A 414 -30.31 -21.25 -10.60
N GLU A 415 -31.30 -22.03 -11.05
CA GLU A 415 -31.22 -22.77 -12.32
C GLU A 415 -31.20 -21.81 -13.51
N ARG A 416 -32.03 -20.77 -13.50
CA ARG A 416 -32.05 -19.74 -14.56
C ARG A 416 -30.71 -19.03 -14.69
N ARG A 417 -30.07 -18.69 -13.56
CA ARG A 417 -28.88 -17.83 -13.54
C ARG A 417 -27.55 -18.59 -13.69
N TYR A 418 -27.44 -19.77 -13.06
CA TYR A 418 -26.18 -20.53 -12.96
C TYR A 418 -26.24 -21.90 -13.64
N GLY A 419 -27.42 -22.33 -14.08
CA GLY A 419 -27.64 -23.64 -14.67
C GLY A 419 -27.76 -24.77 -13.63
N ARG A 420 -27.84 -26.00 -14.15
CA ARG A 420 -28.29 -27.18 -13.39
C ARG A 420 -27.28 -27.74 -12.37
N PHE A 421 -26.01 -27.36 -12.48
CA PHE A 421 -24.91 -27.92 -11.68
C PHE A 421 -24.33 -26.92 -10.65
N HIS A 422 -25.07 -25.88 -10.30
CA HIS A 422 -24.58 -24.86 -9.37
C HIS A 422 -24.86 -25.21 -7.90
N LEU A 423 -23.96 -24.80 -7.00
CA LEU A 423 -24.05 -25.06 -5.56
C LEU A 423 -25.36 -24.53 -4.95
N SER A 424 -25.80 -23.33 -5.30
CA SER A 424 -27.06 -22.75 -4.77
C SER A 424 -28.28 -23.64 -5.08
N ARG A 425 -28.27 -24.34 -6.22
CA ARG A 425 -29.31 -25.27 -6.63
C ARG A 425 -29.28 -26.54 -5.77
N ALA A 426 -28.10 -27.12 -5.56
CA ALA A 426 -27.92 -28.28 -4.70
C ALA A 426 -28.36 -27.99 -3.25
N LEU A 427 -28.03 -26.82 -2.72
CA LEU A 427 -28.44 -26.40 -1.38
C LEU A 427 -29.96 -26.22 -1.27
N ALA A 428 -30.61 -25.61 -2.26
CA ALA A 428 -32.08 -25.47 -2.27
C ALA A 428 -32.80 -26.82 -2.37
N LEU A 429 -32.31 -27.73 -3.22
CA LEU A 429 -32.84 -29.10 -3.32
C LEU A 429 -32.68 -29.88 -2.01
N ASN A 430 -31.56 -29.69 -1.31
CA ASN A 430 -31.33 -30.33 -0.03
C ASN A 430 -32.32 -29.85 1.05
N SER A 431 -32.56 -28.53 1.16
CA SER A 431 -33.59 -28.00 2.07
C SER A 431 -35.00 -28.47 1.66
N LEU A 432 -35.32 -28.52 0.35
CA LEU A 432 -36.62 -29.04 -0.11
C LEU A 432 -36.81 -30.53 0.23
N ALA A 433 -35.75 -31.33 0.08
CA ALA A 433 -35.79 -32.74 0.47
C ALA A 433 -36.04 -32.92 1.97
N ALA A 434 -35.46 -32.05 2.81
CA ALA A 434 -35.73 -32.05 4.25
C ALA A 434 -37.22 -31.78 4.55
N ILE A 435 -37.81 -30.79 3.88
CA ILE A 435 -39.25 -30.49 4.01
C ILE A 435 -40.11 -31.67 3.52
N ASP A 436 -39.77 -32.29 2.39
CA ASP A 436 -40.49 -33.44 1.86
C ASP A 436 -40.45 -34.62 2.85
N PHE A 437 -39.29 -34.88 3.48
CA PHE A 437 -39.19 -35.89 4.53
C PHE A 437 -40.01 -35.55 5.77
N ARG A 438 -40.06 -34.28 6.20
CA ARG A 438 -40.93 -33.83 7.31
C ARG A 438 -42.42 -34.00 6.98
N ARG A 439 -42.80 -33.82 5.72
CA ARG A 439 -44.15 -34.10 5.20
C ARG A 439 -44.44 -35.59 5.00
N ARG A 440 -43.45 -36.47 5.20
CA ARG A 440 -43.50 -37.92 4.91
C ARG A 440 -43.65 -38.27 3.43
N ASP A 441 -43.33 -37.34 2.53
CA ASP A 441 -43.19 -37.64 1.10
C ASP A 441 -41.77 -38.15 0.82
N LEU A 442 -41.54 -39.42 1.17
CA LEU A 442 -40.23 -40.05 1.01
C LEU A 442 -39.80 -40.16 -0.46
N ALA A 443 -40.76 -40.23 -1.38
CA ALA A 443 -40.48 -40.38 -2.81
C ALA A 443 -39.94 -39.06 -3.39
N ALA A 444 -40.61 -37.93 -3.11
CA ALA A 444 -40.15 -36.61 -3.52
C ALA A 444 -38.79 -36.27 -2.90
N GLY A 445 -38.64 -36.50 -1.58
CA GLY A 445 -37.37 -36.25 -0.89
C GLY A 445 -36.21 -37.08 -1.45
N ALA A 446 -36.44 -38.37 -1.75
CA ALA A 446 -35.42 -39.23 -2.37
C ALA A 446 -35.05 -38.78 -3.78
N ALA A 447 -36.04 -38.35 -4.60
CA ALA A 447 -35.78 -37.85 -5.95
C ALA A 447 -34.92 -36.58 -5.94
N ARG A 448 -35.23 -35.62 -5.06
CA ARG A 448 -34.41 -34.40 -4.90
C ARG A 448 -33.00 -34.72 -4.42
N MET A 449 -32.85 -35.67 -3.49
CA MET A 449 -31.53 -36.07 -3.00
C MET A 449 -30.67 -36.75 -4.08
N GLN A 450 -31.28 -37.54 -4.96
CA GLN A 450 -30.59 -38.10 -6.14
C GLN A 450 -30.08 -36.99 -7.07
N GLU A 451 -30.87 -35.94 -7.24
CA GLU A 451 -30.47 -34.79 -8.03
C GLU A 451 -29.32 -34.02 -7.37
N VAL A 452 -29.34 -33.80 -6.05
CA VAL A 452 -28.21 -33.22 -5.30
C VAL A 452 -26.92 -34.00 -5.54
N VAL A 453 -26.97 -35.34 -5.46
CA VAL A 453 -25.80 -36.20 -5.71
C VAL A 453 -25.30 -36.06 -7.15
N SER A 454 -26.21 -35.89 -8.12
CA SER A 454 -25.82 -35.67 -9.52
C SER A 454 -25.05 -34.36 -9.72
N ILE A 455 -25.36 -33.32 -8.93
CA ILE A 455 -24.69 -32.02 -9.00
C ILE A 455 -23.25 -32.13 -8.48
N TYR A 456 -23.03 -32.83 -7.36
CA TYR A 456 -21.69 -32.96 -6.76
C TYR A 456 -20.76 -33.96 -7.47
N ARG A 457 -21.26 -34.74 -8.44
CA ARG A 457 -20.46 -35.73 -9.19
C ARG A 457 -19.79 -35.17 -10.45
N VAL A 458 -20.16 -33.96 -10.86
CA VAL A 458 -19.61 -33.24 -12.02
C VAL A 458 -18.50 -32.33 -11.55
#